data_AF-A0ABD0V3E5-F1
#
_entry.id   AF-A0ABD0V3E5-F1
#
_cell.length_a   1.000
_cell.length_b   1.000
_cell.length_c   1.000
_cell.angle_alpha   90.00
_cell.angle_beta   90.00
_cell.angle_gamma   90.00
#
_symmetry.space_group_name_H-M   'P 1'
#
loop_
_entity.id
_entity.type
_entity.pdbx_description
1 polymer ?
#
loop_
_entity_poly.entity_id
_entity_poly.type
_entity_poly.pdbx_seq_one_letter_code
_entity_poly.pdbx_strand_id
1 'polypeptide(L)'
;MGDPSSKNLLEDRPAHRSEGSKKTYKKPKTDDAISTITEDSFISFRKKFHFPNDVVMRVPARSDRARFPPPGYVTVYEFSLRAGLRLPPAPELIDIMTICGVSISQFSYRAMSIIMGLIVLFRDRGVVLSSECLSRIGRLFSDVQGRITFRSKWLDIRTRDPSKGWISNFFYVQNDWNLQEK
;
A
#
# COMPACT_ATOMS: atom_id res chain seq x y z
N MET A 1 2.21 18.10 -82.34
CA MET A 1 1.61 16.77 -82.61
C MET A 1 2.32 15.80 -81.68
N GLY A 2 1.77 15.24 -80.62
CA GLY A 2 0.41 15.14 -80.07
C GLY A 2 0.42 13.86 -79.23
N ASP A 3 0.21 13.97 -77.91
CA ASP A 3 -0.08 12.86 -76.97
C ASP A 3 -1.40 12.16 -77.41
N PRO A 4 -1.76 10.89 -77.07
CA PRO A 4 -2.00 10.47 -75.67
C PRO A 4 -1.96 8.95 -75.29
N SER A 5 -1.80 8.68 -73.98
CA SER A 5 -2.59 7.76 -73.10
C SER A 5 -2.98 6.33 -73.54
N SER A 6 -2.60 5.29 -72.75
CA SER A 6 -3.56 4.42 -72.03
C SER A 6 -3.02 3.10 -71.41
N LYS A 7 -3.42 2.91 -70.13
CA LYS A 7 -3.93 1.69 -69.45
C LYS A 7 -3.02 0.87 -68.51
N ASN A 8 -3.50 0.87 -67.26
CA ASN A 8 -3.17 0.09 -66.07
C ASN A 8 -3.80 -1.33 -66.06
N LEU A 9 -3.52 -2.07 -64.97
CA LEU A 9 -4.15 -3.28 -64.39
C LEU A 9 -3.63 -4.62 -64.97
N LEU A 10 -3.29 -5.69 -64.22
CA LEU A 10 -3.37 -6.16 -62.81
C LEU A 10 -2.24 -7.22 -62.65
N GLU A 11 -1.74 -7.65 -61.49
CA GLU A 11 -2.38 -8.44 -60.41
C GLU A 11 -1.27 -8.70 -59.36
N ASP A 12 -1.33 -8.25 -58.10
CA ASP A 12 -2.07 -8.66 -56.89
C ASP A 12 -1.34 -9.70 -55.96
N ARG A 13 -0.66 -9.14 -54.92
CA ARG A 13 -0.51 -9.58 -53.50
C ARG A 13 0.24 -10.88 -53.09
N PRO A 14 0.59 -11.10 -51.78
CA PRO A 14 0.63 -10.20 -50.59
C PRO A 14 1.87 -10.36 -49.65
N ALA A 15 1.80 -9.66 -48.50
CA ALA A 15 2.52 -9.83 -47.20
C ALA A 15 3.66 -8.81 -46.94
N HIS A 16 3.81 -8.16 -45.78
CA HIS A 16 3.24 -8.37 -44.45
C HIS A 16 3.22 -7.00 -43.72
N ARG A 17 2.04 -6.49 -43.34
CA ARG A 17 1.93 -5.32 -42.46
C ARG A 17 2.13 -5.84 -41.04
N SER A 18 3.24 -5.49 -40.41
CA SER A 18 3.46 -5.75 -38.97
C SER A 18 2.49 -4.88 -38.18
N GLU A 19 1.36 -5.45 -37.80
CA GLU A 19 0.50 -4.92 -36.74
C GLU A 19 1.28 -5.00 -35.42
N GLY A 20 2.05 -3.96 -35.14
CA GLY A 20 2.63 -3.75 -33.82
C GLY A 20 1.48 -3.60 -32.84
N SER A 21 1.10 -4.71 -32.20
CA SER A 21 0.25 -4.72 -31.02
C SER A 21 0.78 -3.65 -30.07
N LYS A 22 0.06 -2.52 -29.99
CA LYS A 22 0.29 -1.49 -28.99
C LYS A 22 0.10 -2.18 -27.64
N LYS A 23 1.21 -2.62 -27.04
CA LYS A 23 1.24 -3.08 -25.65
C LYS A 23 0.66 -1.94 -24.84
N THR A 24 -0.60 -2.08 -24.46
CA THR A 24 -1.24 -1.23 -23.46
C THR A 24 -0.38 -1.40 -22.22
N TYR A 25 0.39 -0.37 -21.89
CA TYR A 25 1.09 -0.29 -20.62
C TYR A 25 0.01 -0.26 -19.52
N LYS A 26 -0.43 -1.45 -19.10
CA LYS A 26 -1.17 -1.61 -17.86
C LYS A 26 -0.21 -1.20 -16.77
N LYS A 27 -0.44 -0.04 -16.19
CA LYS A 27 0.23 0.41 -14.97
C LYS A 27 0.13 -0.77 -13.98
N PRO A 28 1.25 -1.32 -13.48
CA PRO A 28 1.18 -2.44 -12.56
C PRO A 28 0.24 -2.07 -11.42
N LYS A 29 -0.68 -2.99 -11.09
CA LYS A 29 -1.48 -2.83 -9.88
C LYS A 29 -0.50 -2.60 -8.74
N THR A 30 -0.87 -1.73 -7.82
CA THR A 30 -0.03 -1.28 -6.71
C THR A 30 0.45 -2.40 -5.78
N ASP A 31 0.12 -3.68 -6.04
CA ASP A 31 0.47 -4.82 -5.19
C ASP A 31 1.34 -5.86 -5.90
N ASP A 32 1.79 -5.63 -7.14
CA ASP A 32 2.65 -6.57 -7.87
C ASP A 32 4.16 -6.32 -7.67
N ALA A 33 4.52 -5.41 -6.77
CA ALA A 33 5.92 -5.09 -6.51
C ALA A 33 6.65 -6.23 -5.80
N ILE A 34 7.92 -6.39 -6.13
CA ILE A 34 8.87 -7.24 -5.41
C ILE A 34 9.41 -6.43 -4.23
N SER A 35 9.56 -7.06 -3.07
CA SER A 35 10.10 -6.36 -1.90
C SER A 35 11.58 -6.01 -2.09
N THR A 36 11.95 -4.82 -1.61
CA THR A 36 13.33 -4.34 -1.47
C THR A 36 13.86 -4.48 -0.05
N ILE A 37 13.04 -4.95 0.90
CA ILE A 37 13.45 -5.16 2.29
C ILE A 37 14.40 -6.37 2.37
N THR A 38 15.45 -6.22 3.15
CA THR A 38 16.48 -7.24 3.40
C THR A 38 16.66 -7.46 4.91
N GLU A 39 17.46 -8.44 5.29
CA GLU A 39 17.78 -8.68 6.70
C GLU A 39 18.49 -7.46 7.35
N ASP A 40 19.37 -6.78 6.61
CA ASP A 40 20.01 -5.54 7.06
C ASP A 40 18.99 -4.42 7.36
N SER A 41 17.87 -4.41 6.63
CA SER A 41 16.78 -3.46 6.89
C SER A 41 16.18 -3.69 8.27
N PHE A 42 16.09 -4.94 8.75
CA PHE A 42 15.57 -5.25 10.07
C PHE A 42 16.48 -4.76 11.20
N ILE A 43 17.80 -4.82 11.01
CA ILE A 43 18.76 -4.21 11.96
C ILE A 43 18.47 -2.71 12.10
N SER A 44 18.27 -2.03 10.97
CA SER A 44 17.90 -0.60 10.95
C SER A 44 16.54 -0.36 11.61
N PHE A 45 15.55 -1.22 11.36
CA PHE A 45 14.20 -1.07 11.92
C PHE A 45 14.18 -1.24 13.44
N ARG A 46 14.89 -2.23 13.99
CA ARG A 46 15.03 -2.42 15.45
C ARG A 46 15.57 -1.16 16.12
N LYS A 47 16.60 -0.55 15.55
CA LYS A 47 17.21 0.67 16.06
C LYS A 47 16.31 1.90 15.90
N LYS A 48 15.74 2.10 14.71
CA LYS A 48 15.04 3.34 14.32
C LYS A 48 13.59 3.42 14.81
N PHE A 49 12.89 2.29 14.83
CA PHE A 49 11.47 2.23 15.14
C PHE A 49 11.19 1.56 16.49
N HIS A 50 12.25 1.26 17.27
CA HIS A 50 12.17 0.61 18.58
C HIS A 50 11.39 -0.70 18.53
N PHE A 51 11.72 -1.52 17.53
CA PHE A 51 11.04 -2.78 17.29
C PHE A 51 11.40 -3.79 18.38
N PRO A 52 10.42 -4.38 19.10
CA PRO A 52 10.72 -5.33 20.17
C PRO A 52 11.42 -6.59 19.66
N ASN A 53 12.29 -7.18 20.48
CA ASN A 53 13.10 -8.35 20.11
C ASN A 53 12.29 -9.63 19.92
N ASP A 54 11.17 -9.74 20.61
CA ASP A 54 10.20 -10.82 20.55
C ASP A 54 9.32 -10.78 19.30
N VAL A 55 9.23 -9.65 18.61
CA VAL A 55 8.49 -9.60 17.33
C VAL A 55 9.31 -10.28 16.23
N VAL A 56 8.72 -11.35 15.68
CA VAL A 56 9.27 -12.12 14.57
C VAL A 56 8.94 -11.42 13.25
N MET A 57 10.00 -11.01 12.54
CA MET A 57 9.92 -10.43 11.20
C MET A 57 10.42 -11.43 10.16
N ARG A 58 9.88 -11.36 8.95
CA ARG A 58 10.30 -12.19 7.82
C ARG A 58 10.50 -11.35 6.57
N VAL A 59 11.66 -11.51 5.95
CA VAL A 59 11.98 -10.93 4.64
C VAL A 59 11.14 -11.63 3.56
N PRO A 60 10.45 -10.88 2.68
CA PRO A 60 9.72 -11.49 1.57
C PRO A 60 10.66 -12.13 0.54
N ALA A 61 10.27 -13.29 0.02
CA ALA A 61 10.93 -13.88 -1.14
C ALA A 61 10.60 -13.10 -2.42
N ARG A 62 11.37 -13.32 -3.51
CA ARG A 62 11.11 -12.66 -4.81
C ARG A 62 9.74 -13.00 -5.41
N SER A 63 9.20 -14.16 -5.09
CA SER A 63 7.86 -14.61 -5.48
C SER A 63 6.74 -13.94 -4.70
N ASP A 64 7.05 -13.40 -3.51
CA ASP A 64 6.05 -12.95 -2.57
C ASP A 64 5.47 -11.58 -2.97
N ARG A 65 4.24 -11.31 -2.55
CA ARG A 65 3.54 -10.05 -2.82
C ARG A 65 2.93 -9.52 -1.54
N ALA A 66 2.87 -8.20 -1.44
CA ALA A 66 2.33 -7.52 -0.26
C ALA A 66 0.88 -7.93 0.08
N ARG A 67 0.07 -8.25 -0.94
CA ARG A 67 -1.32 -8.68 -0.76
C ARG A 67 -1.50 -10.16 -0.40
N PHE A 68 -0.42 -10.95 -0.38
CA PHE A 68 -0.46 -12.38 -0.10
C PHE A 68 0.60 -12.72 0.95
N PRO A 69 0.39 -12.33 2.23
CA PRO A 69 1.30 -12.72 3.27
C PRO A 69 1.29 -14.24 3.47
N PRO A 70 2.41 -14.84 3.91
CA PRO A 70 2.43 -16.23 4.35
C PRO A 70 1.42 -16.47 5.49
N PRO A 71 0.88 -17.69 5.64
CA PRO A 71 -0.05 -18.00 6.73
C PRO A 71 0.51 -17.64 8.11
N GLY A 72 -0.28 -16.94 8.93
CA GLY A 72 0.12 -16.50 10.27
C GLY A 72 1.00 -15.24 10.28
N TYR A 73 1.11 -14.55 9.15
CA TYR A 73 1.81 -13.28 9.03
C TYR A 73 0.90 -12.19 8.49
N VAL A 74 1.20 -10.95 8.87
CA VAL A 74 0.63 -9.75 8.24
C VAL A 74 1.69 -8.98 7.47
N THR A 75 1.24 -8.32 6.41
CA THR A 75 2.09 -7.41 5.64
C THR A 75 2.18 -6.06 6.34
N VAL A 76 3.41 -5.58 6.54
CA VAL A 76 3.70 -4.24 7.03
C VAL A 76 4.59 -3.53 6.01
N TYR A 77 4.26 -2.27 5.73
CA TYR A 77 5.12 -1.40 4.94
C TYR A 77 6.02 -0.56 5.86
N GLU A 78 7.24 -0.27 5.42
CA GLU A 78 8.14 0.63 6.13
C GLU A 78 7.48 2.01 6.38
N PHE A 79 6.68 2.50 5.42
CA PHE A 79 5.99 3.78 5.61
C PHE A 79 5.03 3.75 6.80
N SER A 80 4.43 2.60 7.13
CA SER A 80 3.52 2.49 8.27
C SER A 80 4.30 2.77 9.56
N LEU A 81 5.53 2.23 9.66
CA LEU A 81 6.44 2.53 10.77
C LEU A 81 6.83 4.01 10.82
N ARG A 82 7.13 4.61 9.66
CA ARG A 82 7.42 6.05 9.55
C ARG A 82 6.22 6.92 9.92
N ALA A 83 5.00 6.44 9.65
CA ALA A 83 3.74 7.08 10.03
C ALA A 83 3.40 6.92 11.52
N GLY A 84 4.25 6.25 12.29
CA GLY A 84 4.13 6.11 13.74
C GLY A 84 3.65 4.74 14.21
N LEU A 85 3.37 3.79 13.32
CA LEU A 85 3.05 2.41 13.72
C LEU A 85 4.20 1.83 14.55
N ARG A 86 3.85 1.29 15.71
CA ARG A 86 4.74 0.49 16.55
C ARG A 86 4.13 -0.90 16.70
N LEU A 87 4.99 -1.88 16.93
CA LEU A 87 4.59 -3.26 17.14
C LEU A 87 4.90 -3.65 18.60
N PRO A 88 3.98 -4.31 19.31
CA PRO A 88 2.60 -4.62 18.88
C PRO A 88 1.76 -3.35 18.60
N PRO A 89 0.79 -3.41 17.66
CA PRO A 89 -0.08 -2.26 17.37
C PRO A 89 -0.83 -1.79 18.62
N ALA A 90 -1.10 -0.48 18.69
CA ALA A 90 -1.92 0.07 19.76
C ALA A 90 -3.32 -0.57 19.76
N PRO A 91 -3.91 -0.91 20.93
CA PRO A 91 -5.26 -1.50 21.00
C PRO A 91 -6.31 -0.71 20.22
N GLU A 92 -6.25 0.62 20.25
CA GLU A 92 -7.15 1.51 19.51
C GLU A 92 -7.04 1.29 18.00
N LEU A 93 -5.83 1.06 17.49
CA LEU A 93 -5.63 0.76 16.07
C LEU A 93 -6.19 -0.64 15.73
N ILE A 94 -5.99 -1.62 16.61
CA ILE A 94 -6.56 -2.98 16.44
C ILE A 94 -8.09 -2.91 16.38
N ASP A 95 -8.72 -2.15 17.28
CA ASP A 95 -10.17 -1.96 17.30
C ASP A 95 -10.67 -1.29 16.02
N ILE A 96 -10.01 -0.22 15.57
CA ILE A 96 -10.35 0.46 14.31
C ILE A 96 -10.26 -0.51 13.12
N MET A 97 -9.18 -1.29 13.04
CA MET A 97 -8.99 -2.27 11.96
C MET A 97 -10.03 -3.38 11.98
N THR A 98 -10.36 -3.87 13.18
CA THR A 98 -11.35 -4.92 13.39
C THR A 98 -12.74 -4.45 12.98
N ILE A 99 -13.15 -3.27 13.44
CA ILE A 99 -14.46 -2.67 13.11
C ILE A 99 -14.58 -2.36 11.62
N CYS A 100 -13.50 -1.88 11.00
CA CYS A 100 -13.49 -1.60 9.56
C CYS A 100 -13.30 -2.87 8.71
N GLY A 101 -12.87 -3.99 9.29
CA GLY A 101 -12.55 -5.22 8.56
C GLY A 101 -11.41 -5.04 7.55
N VAL A 102 -10.35 -4.32 7.94
CA VAL A 102 -9.22 -3.96 7.07
C VAL A 102 -7.89 -4.41 7.67
N SER A 103 -6.92 -4.72 6.80
CA SER A 103 -5.55 -5.05 7.20
C SER A 103 -4.67 -3.81 7.34
N ILE A 104 -3.61 -3.88 8.16
CA ILE A 104 -2.59 -2.82 8.33
C ILE A 104 -2.04 -2.35 6.98
N SER A 105 -1.80 -3.30 6.06
CA SER A 105 -1.23 -3.05 4.74
C SER A 105 -2.11 -2.17 3.84
N GLN A 106 -3.41 -2.09 4.12
CA GLN A 106 -4.34 -1.31 3.32
C GLN A 106 -4.31 0.17 3.65
N PHE A 107 -3.81 0.58 4.82
CA PHE A 107 -3.77 1.99 5.18
C PHE A 107 -2.80 2.75 4.28
N SER A 108 -3.28 3.86 3.72
CA SER A 108 -2.39 4.87 3.13
C SER A 108 -1.51 5.50 4.20
N TYR A 109 -0.34 6.02 3.79
CA TYR A 109 0.53 6.78 4.70
C TYR A 109 -0.22 7.91 5.42
N ARG A 110 -1.08 8.61 4.70
CA ARG A 110 -1.91 9.69 5.23
C ARG A 110 -2.87 9.18 6.31
N ALA A 111 -3.62 8.13 6.03
CA ALA A 111 -4.55 7.57 7.00
C ALA A 111 -3.83 7.07 8.25
N MET A 112 -2.75 6.31 8.07
CA MET A 112 -1.96 5.80 9.20
C MET A 112 -1.41 6.95 10.05
N SER A 113 -0.84 7.98 9.44
CA SER A 113 -0.29 9.14 10.16
C SER A 113 -1.36 9.88 10.97
N ILE A 114 -2.55 10.06 10.39
CA ILE A 114 -3.66 10.73 11.09
C ILE A 114 -4.13 9.88 12.28
N ILE A 115 -4.34 8.57 12.07
CA ILE A 115 -4.82 7.69 13.14
C ILE A 115 -3.81 7.60 14.27
N MET A 116 -2.53 7.36 13.97
CA MET A 116 -1.48 7.30 14.99
C MET A 116 -1.34 8.63 15.73
N GLY A 117 -1.43 9.77 15.02
CA GLY A 117 -1.42 11.09 15.63
C GLY A 117 -2.61 11.32 16.57
N LEU A 118 -3.81 10.87 16.19
CA LEU A 118 -4.99 10.94 17.05
C LEU A 118 -4.86 10.03 18.27
N ILE A 119 -4.35 8.81 18.12
CA ILE A 119 -4.13 7.88 19.25
C ILE A 119 -3.18 8.53 20.27
N VAL A 120 -2.06 9.09 19.82
CA VAL A 120 -1.11 9.78 20.70
C VAL A 120 -1.75 11.00 21.36
N LEU A 121 -2.46 11.84 20.61
CA LEU A 121 -3.14 13.02 21.14
C LEU A 121 -4.18 12.66 22.21
N PHE A 122 -4.98 11.62 21.99
CA PHE A 122 -6.00 11.20 22.94
C PHE A 122 -5.38 10.65 24.22
N ARG A 123 -4.35 9.81 24.10
CA ARG A 123 -3.60 9.28 25.24
C ARG A 123 -2.95 10.38 26.08
N ASP A 124 -2.38 11.40 25.43
CA ASP A 124 -1.82 12.58 26.11
C ASP A 124 -2.87 13.33 26.95
N ARG A 125 -4.14 13.30 26.52
CA ARG A 125 -5.27 13.87 27.27
C ARG A 125 -5.91 12.89 28.26
N GLY A 126 -5.35 11.69 28.44
CA GLY A 126 -5.90 10.66 29.33
C GLY A 126 -7.19 10.01 28.81
N VAL A 127 -7.44 10.05 27.50
CA VAL A 127 -8.63 9.49 26.85
C VAL A 127 -8.22 8.42 25.83
N VAL A 128 -9.06 7.40 25.64
CA VAL A 128 -8.85 6.37 24.62
C VAL A 128 -9.57 6.78 23.34
N LEU A 129 -8.91 6.71 22.19
CA LEU A 129 -9.53 6.97 20.90
C LEU A 129 -10.46 5.80 20.53
N SER A 130 -11.77 6.00 20.68
CA SER A 130 -12.78 5.05 20.22
C SER A 130 -13.11 5.21 18.74
N SER A 131 -13.63 4.15 18.12
CA SER A 131 -14.15 4.18 16.74
C SER A 131 -15.30 5.19 16.57
N GLU A 132 -16.16 5.32 17.57
CA GLU A 132 -17.23 6.33 17.59
C GLU A 132 -16.65 7.74 17.55
N CYS A 133 -15.65 8.03 18.39
CA CYS A 133 -15.00 9.34 18.39
C CYS A 133 -14.32 9.61 17.04
N LEU A 134 -13.60 8.63 16.50
CA LEU A 134 -12.97 8.73 15.19
C LEU A 134 -14.01 9.07 14.10
N SER A 135 -15.20 8.47 14.15
CA SER A 135 -16.29 8.71 13.20
C SER A 135 -16.84 10.14 13.24
N ARG A 136 -16.78 10.81 14.40
CA ARG A 136 -17.16 12.22 14.59
C ARG A 136 -16.09 13.16 14.03
N ILE A 137 -14.82 12.77 14.10
CA ILE A 137 -13.68 13.55 13.57
C ILE A 137 -13.63 13.44 12.04
N GLY A 138 -13.87 12.25 11.49
CA GLY A 138 -13.83 12.00 10.05
C GLY A 138 -14.23 10.58 9.68
N ARG A 139 -13.98 10.19 8.43
CA ARG A 139 -14.39 8.89 7.90
C ARG A 139 -13.22 8.20 7.22
N LEU A 140 -13.04 6.92 7.54
CA LEU A 140 -12.22 6.01 6.75
C LEU A 140 -13.01 5.56 5.53
N PHE A 141 -12.35 5.49 4.38
CA PHE A 141 -12.94 4.98 3.15
C PHE A 141 -11.86 4.31 2.30
N SER A 142 -12.26 3.31 1.52
CA SER A 142 -11.39 2.69 0.54
C SER A 142 -11.38 3.51 -0.74
N ASP A 143 -10.20 3.75 -1.30
CA ASP A 143 -10.05 4.24 -2.66
C ASP A 143 -10.29 3.13 -3.70
N VAL A 144 -10.18 3.49 -4.98
CA VAL A 144 -10.35 2.58 -6.13
C VAL A 144 -9.31 1.45 -6.19
N GLN A 145 -8.21 1.57 -5.42
CA GLN A 145 -7.14 0.57 -5.33
C GLN A 145 -7.27 -0.30 -4.09
N GLY A 146 -8.33 -0.12 -3.28
CA GLY A 146 -8.51 -0.89 -2.04
C GLY A 146 -7.76 -0.31 -0.83
N ARG A 147 -7.20 0.91 -0.95
CA ARG A 147 -6.43 1.54 0.13
C ARG A 147 -7.31 2.40 1.01
N ILE A 148 -7.10 2.27 2.30
CA ILE A 148 -7.81 3.02 3.32
C ILE A 148 -7.22 4.42 3.45
N THR A 149 -8.07 5.41 3.22
CA THR A 149 -7.78 6.83 3.37
C THR A 149 -8.68 7.42 4.45
N PHE A 150 -8.23 8.47 5.12
CA PHE A 150 -9.02 9.22 6.09
C PHE A 150 -9.40 10.59 5.54
N ARG A 151 -10.69 10.95 5.64
CA ARG A 151 -11.21 12.27 5.25
C ARG A 151 -11.93 12.93 6.42
N SER A 152 -11.59 14.19 6.67
CA SER A 152 -12.26 15.07 7.62
C SER A 152 -12.50 16.43 6.97
N LYS A 153 -13.54 17.14 7.44
CA LYS A 153 -13.80 18.54 7.04
C LYS A 153 -12.92 19.54 7.79
N TRP A 154 -12.44 19.18 8.97
CA TRP A 154 -11.77 20.09 9.90
C TRP A 154 -10.32 19.67 10.18
N LEU A 155 -9.97 18.41 9.91
CA LEU A 155 -8.63 17.87 10.08
C LEU A 155 -7.98 17.59 8.71
N ASP A 156 -7.27 18.59 8.17
CA ASP A 156 -6.42 18.43 6.99
C ASP A 156 -4.95 18.35 7.38
N ILE A 157 -4.45 17.13 7.59
CA ILE A 157 -3.01 16.90 7.77
C ILE A 157 -2.38 16.67 6.40
N ARG A 158 -1.62 17.67 5.93
CA ARG A 158 -0.74 17.52 4.77
C ARG A 158 0.45 16.65 5.15
N THR A 159 0.29 15.36 4.91
CA THR A 159 1.39 14.41 4.99
C THR A 159 2.12 14.41 3.64
N ARG A 160 3.44 14.50 3.66
CA ARG A 160 4.23 14.26 2.45
C ARG A 160 4.18 12.77 2.20
N ASP A 161 3.48 12.36 1.13
CA ASP A 161 3.44 10.95 0.71
C ASP A 161 4.89 10.44 0.59
N PRO A 162 5.23 9.28 1.17
CA PRO A 162 6.53 8.68 0.97
C PRO A 162 6.90 8.66 -0.52
N SER A 163 8.18 8.88 -0.78
CA SER A 163 8.77 8.95 -2.13
C SER A 163 8.33 7.78 -3.02
N LYS A 164 8.45 7.96 -4.34
CA LYS A 164 8.29 6.90 -5.34
C LYS A 164 8.96 5.60 -4.84
N GLY A 165 8.25 4.47 -4.94
CA GLY A 165 8.80 3.15 -4.61
C GLY A 165 8.44 2.60 -3.22
N TRP A 166 7.68 3.31 -2.37
CA TRP A 166 7.30 2.78 -1.06
C TRP A 166 6.61 1.41 -1.10
N ILE A 167 5.93 1.11 -2.22
CA ILE A 167 5.21 -0.14 -2.46
C ILE A 167 6.15 -1.35 -2.42
N SER A 168 7.43 -1.20 -2.78
CA SER A 168 8.40 -2.30 -2.65
C SER A 168 8.95 -2.42 -1.23
N ASN A 169 8.71 -1.48 -0.31
CA ASN A 169 9.29 -1.52 1.03
C ASN A 169 8.35 -2.26 2.01
N PHE A 170 7.93 -3.48 1.68
CA PHE A 170 7.07 -4.31 2.53
C PHE A 170 7.82 -5.50 3.12
N PHE A 171 7.36 -5.97 4.26
CA PHE A 171 7.87 -7.15 4.95
C PHE A 171 6.74 -7.82 5.74
N TYR A 172 7.03 -8.99 6.30
CA TYR A 172 6.05 -9.77 7.05
C TYR A 172 6.36 -9.74 8.53
N VAL A 173 5.31 -9.68 9.34
CA VAL A 173 5.38 -9.77 10.80
C VAL A 173 4.44 -10.85 11.26
N GLN A 174 4.89 -11.69 12.21
CA GLN A 174 4.05 -12.74 12.78
C GLN A 174 2.79 -12.13 13.43
N ASN A 175 1.64 -12.74 13.13
CA ASN A 175 0.32 -12.21 13.48
C ASN A 175 -0.15 -12.73 14.85
N ASP A 176 0.57 -12.37 15.92
CA ASP A 176 0.20 -12.78 17.28
C ASP A 176 -0.98 -11.95 17.86
N TRP A 177 -1.54 -11.03 17.09
CA TRP A 177 -2.54 -10.05 17.54
C TRP A 177 -3.91 -10.23 16.87
N ASN A 178 -4.15 -11.37 16.21
CA ASN A 178 -5.41 -11.69 15.52
C ASN A 178 -5.85 -10.63 14.50
N LEU A 179 -4.89 -10.01 13.82
CA LEU A 179 -5.18 -9.05 12.76
C LEU A 179 -5.76 -9.77 11.55
N GLN A 180 -6.65 -9.09 10.83
CA GLN A 180 -7.28 -9.67 9.64
C GLN A 180 -6.25 -9.83 8.51
N GLU A 181 -6.18 -11.06 7.99
CA GLU A 181 -5.45 -11.43 6.77
C GLU A 181 -6.46 -11.42 5.61
N LYS A 182 -6.22 -10.62 4.57
CA LYS A 182 -7.11 -10.50 3.39
C LYS A 182 -6.32 -10.65 2.10
#